data_AF-A0A2M7Z9D0-F1
#
_entry.id   AF-A0A2M7Z9D0-F1
#
_cell.length_a   1.000
_cell.length_b   1.000
_cell.length_c   1.000
_cell.angle_alpha   90.00
_cell.angle_beta   90.00
_cell.angle_gamma   90.00
#
_symmetry.space_group_name_H-M   'P 1'
#
loop_
_entity.id
_entity.type
_entity.pdbx_description
1 polymer ?
#
loop_
_entity_poly.entity_id
_entity_poly.type
_entity_poly.pdbx_seq_one_letter_code
_entity_poly.pdbx_strand_id
1 'polypeptide(L)'
;NIFHGLKSIFNNLAGMMSPPIFLLLIMAIFYNLHKTVKLSNSRERYFVFLAGFVWALIVLAMGGAGSRFLIILIPFIVLLIGILLAEANFKINQKILFILAAIIFFWELAYNINSNFLASPASESFLVYSQENIVGRELGFNQLDKYLRAEVLPGRGRITRPKNVAAVDAKAIEYIEEHGVVYFFDDSINWFAHNWYFRRYLNYYGLPLAPFSEQAKTLGVANPIKYFADAGVKDFYFIYGVADAVIDPKKIDSPARQASKLLAQMLDGQGVKHQEIKNHLGQAAFRVYQFDIK
;
A
#
# COMPACT_ATOMS: atom_id res chain seq x y z
N ASN A 1 -11.12 -10.31 16.84
CA ASN A 1 -10.39 -10.41 18.12
C ASN A 1 -9.85 -9.02 18.48
N ILE A 2 -10.48 -8.32 19.42
CA ILE A 2 -10.15 -6.92 19.79
C ILE A 2 -8.70 -6.79 20.27
N PHE A 3 -8.17 -7.79 20.99
CA PHE A 3 -6.78 -7.79 21.46
C PHE A 3 -5.77 -7.77 20.31
N HIS A 4 -6.04 -8.53 19.25
CA HIS A 4 -5.21 -8.49 18.05
C HIS A 4 -5.26 -7.10 17.38
N GLY A 5 -6.44 -6.48 17.35
CA GLY A 5 -6.62 -5.11 16.84
C GLY A 5 -5.80 -4.10 17.64
N LEU A 6 -5.90 -4.11 18.98
CA LEU A 6 -5.15 -3.21 19.86
C LEU A 6 -3.63 -3.41 19.74
N LYS A 7 -3.16 -4.66 19.69
CA LYS A 7 -1.74 -4.98 19.47
C LYS A 7 -1.25 -4.42 18.14
N SER A 8 -2.04 -4.59 17.08
CA SER A 8 -1.72 -4.04 15.76
C SER A 8 -1.67 -2.52 15.77
N ILE A 9 -2.61 -1.83 16.45
CA ILE A 9 -2.59 -0.37 16.56
C ILE A 9 -1.30 0.10 17.24
N PHE A 10 -0.92 -0.53 18.36
CA PHE A 10 0.29 -0.15 19.09
C PHE A 10 1.55 -0.35 18.26
N ASN A 11 1.69 -1.50 17.61
CA ASN A 11 2.82 -1.78 16.73
C ASN A 11 2.90 -0.78 15.55
N ASN A 12 1.75 -0.46 14.95
CA ASN A 12 1.68 0.48 13.84
C ASN A 12 1.99 1.91 14.31
N LEU A 13 1.50 2.34 15.47
CA LEU A 13 1.87 3.64 16.06
C LEU A 13 3.37 3.72 16.34
N ALA A 14 3.97 2.67 16.90
CA ALA A 14 5.41 2.60 17.14
C ALA A 14 6.24 2.59 15.85
N GLY A 15 5.71 2.00 14.76
CA GLY A 15 6.34 2.01 13.44
C GLY A 15 6.15 3.32 12.66
N MET A 16 5.09 4.07 12.96
CA MET A 16 4.78 5.35 12.30
C MET A 16 5.44 6.55 12.97
N MET A 17 5.52 6.55 14.29
CA MET A 17 6.01 7.68 15.07
C MET A 17 7.51 7.58 15.29
N SER A 18 8.17 8.73 15.32
CA SER A 18 9.54 8.81 15.82
C SER A 18 9.58 8.38 17.31
N PRO A 19 10.74 7.88 17.80
CA PRO A 19 10.89 7.54 19.20
C PRO A 19 10.57 8.70 20.17
N PRO A 20 11.01 9.96 19.93
CA PRO A 20 10.66 11.08 20.80
C PRO A 20 9.16 11.33 20.93
N ILE A 21 8.42 11.33 19.81
CA ILE A 21 6.97 11.55 19.81
C ILE A 21 6.25 10.37 20.46
N PHE A 22 6.69 9.14 20.17
CA PHE A 22 6.11 7.95 20.79
C PHE A 22 6.31 7.95 22.30
N LEU A 23 7.51 8.31 22.80
CA LEU A 23 7.77 8.46 24.24
C LEU A 23 6.91 9.57 24.86
N LEU A 24 6.75 10.72 24.19
CA LEU A 24 5.86 11.79 24.64
C LEU A 24 4.40 11.31 24.77
N LEU A 25 3.91 10.52 23.82
CA LEU A 25 2.58 9.91 23.89
C LEU A 25 2.45 8.99 25.11
N ILE A 26 3.41 8.09 25.33
CA ILE A 26 3.39 7.17 26.49
C ILE A 26 3.40 7.96 27.80
N MET A 27 4.28 8.97 27.93
CA MET A 27 4.31 9.85 29.10
C MET A 27 2.99 10.59 29.29
N ALA A 28 2.38 11.08 28.20
CA ALA A 28 1.12 11.80 28.25
C ALA A 28 -0.03 10.90 28.71
N ILE A 29 -0.09 9.65 28.25
CA ILE A 29 -1.08 8.66 28.71
C ILE A 29 -0.91 8.41 30.22
N PHE A 30 0.31 8.13 30.68
CA PHE A 30 0.56 7.91 32.11
C PHE A 30 0.26 9.12 32.98
N TYR A 31 0.59 10.33 32.51
CA TYR A 31 0.31 11.57 33.22
C TYR A 31 -1.20 11.80 33.37
N ASN A 32 -1.96 11.68 32.27
CA ASN A 32 -3.41 11.84 32.30
C ASN A 32 -4.08 10.77 33.16
N LEU A 33 -3.60 9.52 33.12
CA LEU A 33 -4.08 8.45 33.99
C LEU A 33 -3.82 8.77 35.47
N HIS A 34 -2.60 9.18 35.81
CA HIS A 34 -2.22 9.56 37.17
C HIS A 34 -3.09 10.69 37.71
N LYS A 35 -3.30 11.74 36.91
CA LYS A 35 -4.12 12.89 37.27
C LYS A 35 -5.59 12.51 37.42
N THR A 36 -6.11 11.63 36.58
CA THR A 36 -7.48 11.08 36.68
C THR A 36 -7.70 10.32 37.99
N VAL A 37 -6.70 9.57 38.47
CA VAL A 37 -6.81 8.78 39.70
C VAL A 37 -6.60 9.63 40.95
N LYS A 38 -5.66 10.58 40.94
CA LYS A 38 -5.24 11.30 42.15
C LYS A 38 -5.94 12.64 42.39
N LEU A 39 -6.48 13.32 41.37
CA LEU A 39 -7.11 14.63 41.56
C LEU A 39 -8.63 14.50 41.60
N SER A 40 -9.24 14.86 42.73
CA SER A 40 -10.69 14.87 42.90
C SER A 40 -11.38 15.97 42.08
N ASN A 41 -10.86 17.20 42.14
CA ASN A 41 -11.59 18.39 41.65
C ASN A 41 -11.45 18.68 40.15
N SER A 42 -10.58 17.98 39.44
CA SER A 42 -10.37 18.16 37.99
C SER A 42 -10.29 16.83 37.23
N ARG A 43 -10.78 15.75 37.85
CA ARG A 43 -10.76 14.39 37.30
C ARG A 43 -11.40 14.31 35.92
N GLU A 44 -12.54 14.98 35.77
CA GLU A 44 -13.39 14.90 34.58
C GLU A 44 -12.65 15.35 33.31
N ARG A 45 -11.84 16.41 33.39
CA ARG A 45 -11.10 16.92 32.21
C ARG A 45 -10.14 15.87 31.66
N TYR A 46 -9.35 15.23 32.53
CA TYR A 46 -8.37 14.24 32.12
C TYR A 46 -9.04 12.94 31.69
N PHE A 47 -10.13 12.59 32.37
CA PHE A 47 -10.93 11.42 32.06
C PHE A 47 -11.55 11.52 30.67
N VAL A 48 -12.12 12.67 30.27
CA VAL A 48 -12.78 12.83 28.96
C VAL A 48 -11.78 12.64 27.81
N PHE A 49 -10.58 13.23 27.88
CA PHE A 49 -9.58 13.06 26.83
C PHE A 49 -9.03 11.63 26.78
N LEU A 50 -8.78 11.01 27.93
CA LEU A 50 -8.33 9.63 28.00
C LEU A 50 -9.41 8.65 27.50
N ALA A 51 -10.66 8.87 27.90
CA ALA A 51 -11.80 8.06 27.46
C ALA A 51 -12.05 8.21 25.96
N GLY A 52 -11.95 9.43 25.41
CA GLY A 52 -12.03 9.67 23.97
C GLY A 52 -10.93 8.93 23.19
N PHE A 53 -9.68 9.00 23.68
CA PHE A 53 -8.57 8.26 23.10
C PHE A 53 -8.79 6.73 23.15
N VAL A 54 -9.18 6.20 24.31
CA VAL A 54 -9.50 4.77 24.48
C VAL A 54 -10.65 4.34 23.59
N TRP A 55 -11.71 5.15 23.47
CA TRP A 55 -12.83 4.86 22.60
C TRP A 55 -12.42 4.80 21.13
N ALA A 56 -11.59 5.74 20.67
CA ALA A 56 -11.04 5.72 19.33
C ALA A 56 -10.22 4.44 19.08
N LEU A 57 -9.39 4.02 20.04
CA LEU A 57 -8.65 2.75 19.95
C LEU A 57 -9.58 1.53 19.83
N ILE A 58 -10.67 1.49 20.59
CA ILE A 58 -11.66 0.41 20.53
C ILE A 58 -12.33 0.36 19.15
N VAL A 59 -12.81 1.50 18.66
CA VAL A 59 -13.46 1.60 17.35
C VAL A 59 -12.52 1.14 16.24
N LEU A 60 -11.25 1.57 16.27
CA LEU A 60 -10.24 1.15 15.30
C LEU A 60 -9.89 -0.35 15.42
N ALA A 61 -9.82 -0.88 16.65
CA ALA A 61 -9.54 -2.29 16.88
C ALA A 61 -10.67 -3.20 16.35
N MET A 62 -11.91 -2.72 16.38
CA MET A 62 -13.07 -3.41 15.82
C MET A 62 -13.13 -3.29 14.28
N GLY A 63 -12.80 -2.12 13.73
CA GLY A 63 -12.84 -1.84 12.29
C GLY A 63 -11.67 -2.40 11.47
N GLY A 64 -10.63 -2.91 12.12
CA GLY A 64 -9.40 -3.36 11.48
C GLY A 64 -8.34 -2.26 11.46
N ALA A 65 -7.24 -2.51 12.16
CA ALA A 65 -6.18 -1.55 12.47
C ALA A 65 -5.22 -1.27 11.31
N GLY A 66 -5.73 -0.91 10.13
CA GLY A 66 -4.87 -0.41 9.04
C GLY A 66 -4.16 0.87 9.45
N SER A 67 -2.86 1.00 9.20
CA SER A 67 -2.05 2.19 9.55
C SER A 67 -2.65 3.49 8.99
N ARG A 68 -3.30 3.42 7.82
CA ARG A 68 -4.04 4.54 7.21
C ARG A 68 -5.13 5.17 8.09
N PHE A 69 -5.69 4.43 9.06
CA PHE A 69 -6.72 4.94 9.97
C PHE A 69 -6.16 5.57 11.24
N LEU A 70 -4.85 5.40 11.51
CA LEU A 70 -4.22 5.95 12.71
C LEU A 70 -4.16 7.48 12.72
N ILE A 71 -4.33 8.13 11.56
CA ILE A 71 -4.45 9.60 11.49
C ILE A 71 -5.64 10.13 12.32
N ILE A 72 -6.67 9.31 12.54
CA ILE A 72 -7.83 9.64 13.38
C ILE A 72 -7.41 9.83 14.85
N LEU A 73 -6.33 9.19 15.29
CA LEU A 73 -5.82 9.30 16.66
C LEU A 73 -5.02 10.59 16.89
N ILE A 74 -4.52 11.25 15.84
CA ILE A 74 -3.62 12.40 15.95
C ILE A 74 -4.20 13.54 16.80
N PRO A 75 -5.46 13.98 16.63
CA PRO A 75 -6.02 15.03 17.48
C PRO A 75 -6.00 14.66 18.97
N PHE A 76 -6.31 13.41 19.32
CA PHE A 76 -6.28 12.94 20.71
C PHE A 76 -4.85 12.89 21.26
N ILE A 77 -3.89 12.43 20.45
CA ILE A 77 -2.48 12.36 20.82
C ILE A 77 -1.93 13.77 21.09
N VAL A 78 -2.21 14.73 20.21
CA VAL A 78 -1.80 16.12 20.36
C VAL A 78 -2.40 16.74 21.62
N LEU A 79 -3.68 16.49 21.91
CA LEU A 79 -4.33 16.99 23.13
C LEU A 79 -3.72 16.39 24.40
N LEU A 80 -3.48 15.07 24.43
CA LEU A 80 -2.85 14.40 25.57
C LEU A 80 -1.45 14.95 25.84
N ILE A 81 -0.63 15.11 24.79
CA ILE A 81 0.71 15.69 24.89
C ILE A 81 0.63 17.16 25.31
N GLY A 82 -0.31 17.93 24.76
CA GLY A 82 -0.53 19.33 25.12
C GLY A 82 -0.85 19.52 26.61
N ILE A 83 -1.71 18.66 27.17
CA ILE A 83 -2.01 18.67 28.62
C ILE A 83 -0.77 18.35 29.45
N LEU A 84 0.00 17.33 29.05
CA LEU A 84 1.27 17.00 29.71
C LEU A 84 2.19 18.23 29.70
N LEU A 85 2.40 18.87 28.55
CA LEU A 85 3.34 19.99 28.44
C LEU A 85 2.87 21.26 29.15
N ALA A 86 1.57 21.54 29.15
CA ALA A 86 0.99 22.73 29.78
C ALA A 86 0.97 22.63 31.31
N GLU A 87 0.76 21.43 31.85
CA GLU A 87 0.51 21.25 33.28
C GLU A 87 1.59 20.48 34.03
N ALA A 88 2.47 19.76 33.33
CA ALA A 88 3.70 19.35 33.95
C ALA A 88 4.42 20.63 34.31
N ASN A 89 4.32 20.98 35.58
CA ASN A 89 5.08 22.02 36.22
C ASN A 89 6.51 21.49 36.28
N PHE A 90 7.13 21.35 35.11
CA PHE A 90 8.48 20.87 34.96
C PHE A 90 9.28 21.85 35.78
N LYS A 91 9.83 21.39 36.91
CA LYS A 91 10.83 22.15 37.69
C LYS A 91 12.15 22.30 36.89
N ILE A 92 12.06 22.18 35.58
CA ILE A 92 13.09 22.25 34.59
C ILE A 92 13.12 23.71 34.12
N ASN A 93 14.32 24.27 34.05
CA ASN A 93 14.53 25.62 33.55
C ASN A 93 13.90 25.78 32.15
N GLN A 94 13.17 26.87 31.92
CA GLN A 94 12.54 27.16 30.62
C GLN A 94 13.53 27.09 29.44
N LYS A 95 14.79 27.48 29.66
CA LYS A 95 15.86 27.34 28.66
C LYS A 95 16.12 25.88 28.28
N ILE A 96 16.11 24.98 29.27
CA ILE A 96 16.29 23.54 29.04
C ILE A 96 15.08 22.98 28.30
N LEU A 97 13.86 23.38 28.66
CA LEU A 97 12.65 22.96 27.95
C LEU A 97 12.69 23.40 26.47
N PHE A 98 13.14 24.63 26.21
CA PHE A 98 13.30 25.14 24.84
C PHE A 98 14.36 24.37 24.05
N ILE A 99 15.50 24.04 24.68
CA ILE A 99 16.54 23.20 24.07
C ILE A 99 15.99 21.81 23.74
N LEU A 100 15.27 21.17 24.67
CA LEU A 100 14.65 19.86 24.42
C LEU A 100 13.63 19.92 23.29
N ALA A 101 12.78 20.96 23.26
CA ALA A 101 11.82 21.16 22.19
C ALA A 101 12.52 21.36 20.83
N ALA A 102 13.62 22.12 20.78
CA ALA A 102 14.42 22.28 19.57
C ALA A 102 15.05 20.97 19.11
N ILE A 103 15.61 20.16 20.02
CA ILE A 103 16.16 18.84 19.70
C ILE A 103 15.08 17.93 19.10
N ILE A 104 13.90 17.87 19.73
CA ILE A 104 12.78 17.08 19.22
C ILE A 104 12.35 17.60 17.84
N PHE A 105 12.24 18.93 17.67
CA PHE A 105 11.87 19.52 16.38
C PHE A 105 12.85 19.14 15.26
N PHE A 106 14.17 19.29 15.49
CA PHE A 106 15.17 18.92 14.50
C PHE A 106 15.23 17.40 14.27
N TRP A 107 14.96 16.60 15.30
CA TRP A 107 14.80 15.15 15.14
C TRP A 107 13.62 14.81 14.24
N GLU A 108 12.46 15.42 14.48
CA GLU A 108 11.25 15.23 13.65
C GLU A 108 11.49 15.67 12.21
N LEU A 109 12.22 16.77 12.01
CA LEU A 109 12.58 17.24 10.69
C LEU A 109 13.47 16.20 9.96
N ALA A 110 14.52 15.70 10.62
CA ALA A 110 15.39 14.69 10.06
C ALA A 110 14.66 13.37 9.80
N TYR A 111 13.81 12.92 10.73
CA TYR A 111 12.97 11.74 10.59
C TYR A 111 12.02 11.86 9.40
N ASN A 112 11.38 13.03 9.22
CA ASN A 112 10.52 13.29 8.08
C ASN A 112 11.28 13.35 6.76
N ILE A 113 12.46 13.97 6.72
CA ILE A 113 13.30 13.99 5.51
C ILE A 113 13.66 12.56 5.12
N ASN A 114 14.21 11.78 6.05
CA ASN A 114 14.66 10.42 5.79
C ASN A 114 13.50 9.46 5.45
N SER A 115 12.33 9.67 6.05
CA SER A 115 11.16 8.82 5.78
C SER A 115 10.43 9.27 4.52
N ASN A 116 10.04 10.53 4.38
CA ASN A 116 9.04 10.96 3.39
C ASN A 116 9.62 11.68 2.17
N PHE A 117 10.83 12.23 2.24
CA PHE A 117 11.39 13.04 1.16
C PHE A 117 12.53 12.34 0.39
N LEU A 118 13.28 11.45 1.04
CA LEU A 118 14.32 10.68 0.37
C LEU A 118 13.70 9.50 -0.40
N ALA A 119 14.08 9.37 -1.67
CA ALA A 119 13.75 8.22 -2.52
C ALA A 119 14.31 6.90 -1.98
N SER A 120 15.57 6.93 -1.50
CA SER A 120 16.16 5.87 -0.72
C SER A 120 16.50 6.43 0.66
N PRO A 121 15.95 5.86 1.75
CA PRO A 121 16.30 6.31 3.09
C PRO A 121 17.80 6.09 3.32
N ALA A 122 18.44 7.01 4.05
CA ALA A 122 19.83 6.87 4.49
C ALA A 122 20.00 5.73 5.51
N SER A 123 18.93 5.42 6.25
CA SER A 123 18.85 4.28 7.15
C SER A 123 17.40 3.86 7.31
N GLU A 124 17.16 2.55 7.37
CA GLU A 124 15.84 1.95 7.69
C GLU A 124 15.67 1.65 9.19
N SER A 125 16.56 2.19 10.04
CA SER A 125 16.44 2.01 11.50
C SER A 125 15.20 2.72 12.06
N PHE A 126 14.52 2.08 13.01
CA PHE A 126 13.34 2.63 13.69
C PHE A 126 13.57 4.02 14.32
N LEU A 127 14.81 4.39 14.60
CA LEU A 127 15.17 5.67 15.20
C LEU A 127 14.91 6.87 14.26
N VAL A 128 15.15 6.66 12.97
CA VAL A 128 15.18 7.73 11.96
C VAL A 128 14.29 7.44 10.76
N TYR A 129 13.58 6.31 10.74
CA TYR A 129 12.76 5.87 9.62
C TYR A 129 11.42 5.28 10.05
N SER A 130 10.36 5.73 9.37
CA SER A 130 9.01 5.18 9.51
C SER A 130 8.87 3.85 8.80
N GLN A 131 8.65 2.79 9.58
CA GLN A 131 8.49 1.43 9.07
C GLN A 131 7.19 1.23 8.27
N GLU A 132 6.22 2.14 8.47
CA GLU A 132 4.94 2.15 7.77
C GLU A 132 4.96 2.99 6.48
N ASN A 133 6.12 3.47 6.05
CA ASN A 133 6.21 4.24 4.82
C ASN A 133 5.96 3.37 3.57
N ILE A 134 4.70 3.33 3.18
CA ILE A 134 4.20 2.75 1.92
C ILE A 134 4.42 3.72 0.75
N VAL A 135 4.56 5.02 1.01
CA VAL A 135 4.62 6.09 0.00
C VAL A 135 6.02 6.22 -0.62
N GLY A 136 7.09 5.98 0.15
CA GLY A 136 8.47 5.97 -0.35
C GLY A 136 8.80 4.77 -1.24
N ARG A 137 7.94 3.75 -1.25
CA ARG A 137 8.07 2.59 -2.14
C ARG A 137 7.33 2.90 -3.44
N GLU A 138 7.83 3.85 -4.24
CA GLU A 138 7.45 3.96 -5.66
C GLU A 138 8.02 2.75 -6.41
N LEU A 139 7.41 1.58 -6.22
CA LEU A 139 7.91 0.28 -6.69
C LEU A 139 7.73 0.07 -8.19
N GLY A 140 7.57 1.12 -8.99
CA GLY A 140 7.36 1.02 -10.43
C GLY A 140 5.89 0.94 -10.88
N PHE A 141 4.91 0.90 -9.97
CA PHE A 141 3.49 0.80 -10.36
C PHE A 141 2.98 2.05 -11.11
N ASN A 142 3.43 3.24 -10.72
CA ASN A 142 3.08 4.49 -11.43
C ASN A 142 3.69 4.50 -12.84
N GLN A 143 4.95 4.07 -12.95
CA GLN A 143 5.67 3.95 -14.22
C GLN A 143 5.00 2.91 -15.13
N LEU A 144 4.56 1.79 -14.54
CA LEU A 144 3.78 0.76 -15.23
C LEU A 144 2.45 1.32 -15.73
N ASP A 145 1.67 2.02 -14.88
CA ASP A 145 0.38 2.60 -15.29
C ASP A 145 0.55 3.59 -16.45
N LYS A 146 1.59 4.42 -16.37
CA LYS A 146 1.91 5.39 -17.42
C LYS A 146 2.26 4.69 -18.73
N TYR A 147 3.11 3.66 -18.68
CA TYR A 147 3.47 2.87 -19.85
C TYR A 147 2.25 2.15 -20.44
N LEU A 148 1.47 1.48 -19.60
CA LEU A 148 0.28 0.75 -20.03
C LEU A 148 -0.69 1.68 -20.76
N ARG A 149 -0.98 2.87 -20.23
CA ARG A 149 -1.88 3.83 -20.89
C ARG A 149 -1.34 4.41 -22.19
N ALA A 150 -0.03 4.55 -22.30
CA ALA A 150 0.59 5.21 -23.45
C ALA A 150 0.81 4.23 -24.62
N GLU A 151 1.24 3.00 -24.32
CA GLU A 151 1.82 2.10 -25.33
C GLU A 151 1.10 0.75 -25.47
N VAL A 152 0.33 0.30 -24.47
CA VAL A 152 -0.19 -1.09 -24.42
C VAL A 152 -1.71 -1.15 -24.46
N LEU A 153 -2.34 -0.38 -23.58
CA LEU A 153 -3.76 -0.11 -23.58
C LEU A 153 -4.02 0.95 -24.65
N PRO A 154 -5.25 1.03 -25.20
CA PRO A 154 -5.55 1.90 -26.33
C PRO A 154 -5.39 3.38 -25.95
N GLY A 155 -4.17 3.87 -26.11
CA GLY A 155 -3.76 5.25 -25.87
C GLY A 155 -4.17 6.11 -27.05
N ARG A 156 -5.46 6.46 -27.13
CA ARG A 156 -6.09 7.62 -27.82
C ARG A 156 -7.59 7.44 -28.09
N GLY A 157 -8.13 6.23 -28.01
CA GLY A 157 -9.57 5.99 -28.03
C GLY A 157 -10.22 6.41 -26.71
N ARG A 158 -11.43 6.97 -26.74
CA ARG A 158 -12.20 7.25 -25.51
C ARG A 158 -12.56 5.91 -24.86
N ILE A 159 -11.73 5.46 -23.93
CA ILE A 159 -12.09 4.34 -23.06
C ILE A 159 -13.29 4.78 -22.23
N THR A 160 -14.48 4.33 -22.62
CA THR A 160 -15.72 4.68 -21.94
C THR A 160 -15.96 3.75 -20.74
N ARG A 161 -16.67 4.23 -19.74
CA ARG A 161 -17.07 3.39 -18.61
C ARG A 161 -18.28 2.53 -18.97
N PRO A 162 -18.33 1.23 -18.61
CA PRO A 162 -19.56 0.44 -18.71
C PRO A 162 -20.70 1.12 -17.96
N LYS A 163 -21.93 1.07 -18.51
CA LYS A 163 -23.10 1.72 -17.89
C LYS A 163 -23.47 1.10 -16.54
N ASN A 164 -23.21 -0.19 -16.37
CA ASN A 164 -23.49 -0.96 -15.16
C ASN A 164 -22.53 -2.16 -15.06
N VAL A 165 -22.57 -2.87 -13.93
CA VAL A 165 -21.70 -4.02 -13.66
C VAL A 165 -21.92 -5.17 -14.65
N ALA A 166 -23.16 -5.43 -15.06
CA ALA A 166 -23.48 -6.49 -16.01
C ALA A 166 -22.89 -6.24 -17.41
N ALA A 167 -22.62 -4.99 -17.77
CA ALA A 167 -22.03 -4.61 -19.05
C ALA A 167 -20.49 -4.69 -19.08
N VAL A 168 -19.83 -5.02 -17.96
CA VAL A 168 -18.36 -5.11 -17.90
C VAL A 168 -17.85 -6.24 -18.78
N ASP A 169 -18.41 -7.45 -18.63
CA ASP A 169 -17.96 -8.63 -19.37
C ASP A 169 -18.29 -8.51 -20.86
N ALA A 170 -19.50 -8.03 -21.20
CA ALA A 170 -19.89 -7.78 -22.58
C ALA A 170 -18.92 -6.83 -23.28
N LYS A 171 -18.46 -5.78 -22.58
CA LYS A 171 -17.49 -4.85 -23.13
C LYS A 171 -16.09 -5.44 -23.29
N ALA A 172 -15.66 -6.30 -22.38
CA ALA A 172 -14.39 -7.00 -22.50
C ALA A 172 -14.41 -7.96 -23.70
N ILE A 173 -15.52 -8.64 -23.94
CA ILE A 173 -15.73 -9.50 -25.12
C ILE A 173 -15.71 -8.67 -26.40
N GLU A 174 -16.48 -7.58 -26.47
CA GLU A 174 -16.49 -6.65 -27.61
C GLU A 174 -15.07 -6.15 -27.94
N TYR A 175 -14.30 -5.81 -26.91
CA TYR A 175 -12.90 -5.39 -27.08
C TYR A 175 -12.01 -6.50 -27.66
N ILE A 176 -12.18 -7.74 -27.17
CA ILE A 176 -11.47 -8.90 -27.71
C ILE A 176 -11.86 -9.15 -29.17
N GLU A 177 -13.13 -9.03 -29.52
CA GLU A 177 -13.61 -9.20 -30.90
C GLU A 177 -13.10 -8.11 -31.84
N GLU A 178 -13.06 -6.86 -31.39
CA GLU A 178 -12.61 -5.71 -32.19
C GLU A 178 -11.10 -5.69 -32.39
N HIS A 179 -10.33 -5.97 -31.33
CA HIS A 179 -8.88 -5.79 -31.35
C HIS A 179 -8.08 -7.10 -31.30
N GLY A 180 -8.69 -8.23 -30.94
CA GLY A 180 -8.00 -9.52 -30.85
C GLY A 180 -6.95 -9.59 -29.75
N VAL A 181 -7.10 -8.83 -28.66
CA VAL A 181 -6.07 -8.70 -27.61
C VAL A 181 -6.57 -9.12 -26.23
N VAL A 182 -5.74 -9.87 -25.49
CA VAL A 182 -5.95 -10.17 -24.06
C VAL A 182 -4.70 -9.80 -23.24
N TYR A 183 -4.92 -9.24 -22.06
CA TYR A 183 -3.87 -8.79 -21.16
C TYR A 183 -3.82 -9.69 -19.92
N PHE A 184 -2.77 -10.49 -19.80
CA PHE A 184 -2.48 -11.24 -18.59
C PHE A 184 -1.58 -10.45 -17.64
N PHE A 185 -1.73 -10.67 -16.34
CA PHE A 185 -0.83 -10.12 -15.34
C PHE A 185 -0.55 -11.14 -14.24
N ASP A 186 0.53 -10.90 -13.50
CA ASP A 186 0.93 -11.76 -12.39
C ASP A 186 0.03 -11.60 -11.14
N ASP A 187 -0.64 -12.70 -10.77
CA ASP A 187 -1.63 -12.77 -9.69
C ASP A 187 -1.03 -12.60 -8.30
N SER A 188 0.29 -12.75 -8.21
CA SER A 188 1.04 -12.62 -6.97
C SER A 188 1.36 -11.17 -6.60
N ILE A 189 1.15 -10.22 -7.53
CA ILE A 189 1.32 -8.78 -7.27
C ILE A 189 0.53 -8.36 -6.03
N ASN A 190 1.12 -7.44 -5.24
CA ASN A 190 0.53 -6.89 -4.02
C ASN A 190 -0.97 -6.59 -4.18
N TRP A 191 -1.81 -7.08 -3.26
CA TRP A 191 -3.26 -7.01 -3.38
C TRP A 191 -3.81 -5.58 -3.58
N PHE A 192 -3.19 -4.57 -2.96
CA PHE A 192 -3.65 -3.19 -3.09
C PHE A 192 -3.37 -2.67 -4.50
N ALA A 193 -2.15 -2.91 -4.99
CA ALA A 193 -1.77 -2.54 -6.34
C ALA A 193 -2.53 -3.34 -7.41
N HIS A 194 -2.77 -4.64 -7.17
CA HIS A 194 -3.64 -5.48 -7.99
C HIS A 194 -5.00 -4.83 -8.25
N ASN A 195 -5.66 -4.34 -7.19
CA ASN A 195 -6.98 -3.73 -7.30
C ASN A 195 -6.92 -2.38 -8.03
N TRP A 196 -5.92 -1.55 -7.74
CA TRP A 196 -5.87 -0.18 -8.24
C TRP A 196 -5.31 -0.05 -9.66
N TYR A 197 -4.34 -0.89 -10.03
CA TYR A 197 -3.63 -0.81 -11.31
C TYR A 197 -4.11 -1.81 -12.36
N PHE A 198 -4.77 -2.91 -11.96
CA PHE A 198 -5.26 -3.90 -12.94
C PHE A 198 -6.77 -4.01 -12.90
N ARG A 199 -7.38 -4.33 -11.74
CA ARG A 199 -8.84 -4.49 -11.65
C ARG A 199 -9.60 -3.19 -11.94
N ARG A 200 -8.97 -2.02 -11.77
CA ARG A 200 -9.54 -0.75 -12.24
C ARG A 200 -9.83 -0.78 -13.74
N TYR A 201 -8.94 -1.32 -14.56
CA TYR A 201 -9.14 -1.39 -16.01
C TYR A 201 -10.23 -2.38 -16.40
N LEU A 202 -10.30 -3.52 -15.72
CA LEU A 202 -11.40 -4.45 -15.89
C LEU A 202 -12.74 -3.79 -15.48
N ASN A 203 -12.85 -3.36 -14.22
CA ASN A 203 -14.14 -2.94 -13.66
C ASN A 203 -14.64 -1.59 -14.17
N TYR A 204 -13.75 -0.64 -14.47
CA TYR A 204 -14.15 0.71 -14.86
C TYR A 204 -14.13 0.93 -16.35
N TYR A 205 -13.41 0.10 -17.10
CA TYR A 205 -13.22 0.31 -18.52
C TYR A 205 -13.61 -0.90 -19.38
N GLY A 206 -13.87 -2.06 -18.76
CA GLY A 206 -14.23 -3.28 -19.48
C GLY A 206 -13.11 -3.78 -20.37
N LEU A 207 -11.84 -3.58 -19.98
CA LEU A 207 -10.71 -4.11 -20.73
C LEU A 207 -10.45 -5.58 -20.34
N PRO A 208 -10.01 -6.44 -21.28
CA PRO A 208 -9.82 -7.88 -21.05
C PRO A 208 -8.52 -8.16 -20.28
N LEU A 209 -8.45 -7.70 -19.03
CA LEU A 209 -7.34 -7.96 -18.11
C LEU A 209 -7.68 -9.16 -17.22
N ALA A 210 -6.78 -10.13 -17.19
CA ALA A 210 -6.98 -11.40 -16.52
C ALA A 210 -5.78 -11.79 -15.65
N PRO A 211 -6.01 -12.27 -14.41
CA PRO A 211 -4.95 -12.89 -13.62
C PRO A 211 -4.53 -14.22 -14.28
N PHE A 212 -3.26 -14.37 -14.65
CA PHE A 212 -2.78 -15.49 -15.48
C PHE A 212 -3.05 -16.87 -14.86
N SER A 213 -2.66 -17.09 -13.60
CA SER A 213 -2.72 -18.42 -12.97
C SER A 213 -4.15 -18.81 -12.56
N GLU A 214 -5.01 -17.82 -12.30
CA GLU A 214 -6.43 -18.05 -11.99
C GLU A 214 -7.26 -18.39 -13.23
N GLN A 215 -6.85 -17.98 -14.43
CA GLN A 215 -7.60 -18.27 -15.65
C GLN A 215 -7.69 -19.75 -15.96
N ALA A 216 -6.61 -20.51 -15.74
CA ALA A 216 -6.62 -21.95 -15.95
C ALA A 216 -7.71 -22.64 -15.12
N LYS A 217 -7.86 -22.23 -13.85
CA LYS A 217 -8.89 -22.74 -12.95
C LYS A 217 -10.28 -22.27 -13.33
N THR A 218 -10.43 -20.98 -13.61
CA THR A 218 -11.73 -20.35 -13.90
C THR A 218 -12.35 -20.89 -15.18
N LEU A 219 -11.53 -21.11 -16.21
CA LEU A 219 -11.96 -21.64 -17.50
C LEU A 219 -12.00 -23.17 -17.54
N GLY A 220 -11.42 -23.85 -16.53
CA GLY A 220 -11.28 -25.31 -16.54
C GLY A 220 -10.33 -25.81 -17.63
N VAL A 221 -9.32 -25.02 -18.01
CA VAL A 221 -8.36 -25.35 -19.09
C VAL A 221 -6.94 -25.41 -18.59
N ALA A 222 -6.13 -26.30 -19.17
CA ALA A 222 -4.72 -26.43 -18.81
C ALA A 222 -3.85 -25.26 -19.33
N ASN A 223 -4.21 -24.66 -20.46
CA ASN A 223 -3.48 -23.55 -21.07
C ASN A 223 -4.44 -22.42 -21.46
N PRO A 224 -4.58 -21.37 -20.63
CA PRO A 224 -5.41 -20.21 -20.92
C PRO A 224 -5.06 -19.52 -22.23
N ILE A 225 -3.76 -19.41 -22.55
CA ILE A 225 -3.29 -18.71 -23.74
C ILE A 225 -3.81 -19.42 -25.00
N LYS A 226 -3.71 -20.76 -25.03
CA LYS A 226 -4.26 -21.56 -26.12
C LYS A 226 -5.78 -21.41 -26.23
N TYR A 227 -6.50 -21.47 -25.10
CA TYR A 227 -7.95 -21.27 -25.09
C TYR A 227 -8.37 -19.94 -25.75
N PHE A 228 -7.68 -18.85 -25.40
CA PHE A 228 -7.97 -17.54 -25.98
C PHE A 228 -7.54 -17.45 -27.46
N ALA A 229 -6.44 -18.08 -27.85
CA ALA A 229 -6.05 -18.15 -29.26
C ALA A 229 -7.04 -18.93 -30.11
N ASP A 230 -7.54 -20.08 -29.62
CA ASP A 230 -8.60 -20.86 -30.25
C ASP A 230 -9.91 -20.05 -30.36
N ALA A 231 -10.12 -19.09 -29.45
CA ALA A 231 -11.23 -18.13 -29.48
C ALA A 231 -10.99 -16.90 -30.38
N GLY A 232 -9.87 -16.85 -31.13
CA GLY A 232 -9.58 -15.80 -32.10
C GLY A 232 -8.71 -14.65 -31.59
N VAL A 233 -8.18 -14.72 -30.36
CA VAL A 233 -7.20 -13.75 -29.84
C VAL A 233 -5.86 -13.95 -30.55
N LYS A 234 -5.29 -12.85 -31.04
CA LYS A 234 -4.04 -12.86 -31.82
C LYS A 234 -2.86 -12.32 -31.04
N ASP A 235 -3.12 -11.28 -30.24
CA ASP A 235 -2.08 -10.60 -29.47
C ASP A 235 -2.30 -10.78 -27.97
N PHE A 236 -1.21 -11.09 -27.28
CA PHE A 236 -1.19 -11.27 -25.85
C PHE A 236 -0.18 -10.31 -25.22
N TYR A 237 -0.58 -9.75 -24.09
CA TYR A 237 0.33 -9.08 -23.19
C TYR A 237 0.46 -9.87 -21.89
N PHE A 238 1.66 -9.93 -21.33
CA PHE A 238 1.88 -10.47 -20.01
C PHE A 238 2.68 -9.50 -19.14
N ILE A 239 2.09 -9.06 -18.05
CA ILE A 239 2.70 -8.12 -17.10
C ILE A 239 3.22 -8.91 -15.89
N TYR A 240 4.54 -9.05 -15.82
CA TYR A 240 5.25 -9.82 -14.81
C TYR A 240 5.95 -8.92 -13.79
N GLY A 241 5.74 -9.18 -12.49
CA GLY A 241 6.48 -8.50 -11.42
C GLY A 241 7.87 -9.12 -11.24
N VAL A 242 8.94 -8.40 -11.57
CA VAL A 242 10.31 -8.94 -11.48
C VAL A 242 10.82 -8.91 -10.04
N ALA A 243 10.62 -7.79 -9.35
CA ALA A 243 11.13 -7.60 -8.00
C ALA A 243 10.17 -8.17 -6.94
N ASP A 244 10.69 -8.89 -5.94
CA ASP A 244 9.86 -9.41 -4.84
C ASP A 244 9.12 -8.30 -4.07
N ALA A 245 9.65 -7.07 -4.09
CA ALA A 245 9.02 -5.91 -3.48
C ALA A 245 7.63 -5.59 -4.08
N VAL A 246 7.36 -5.92 -5.36
CA VAL A 246 6.04 -5.70 -5.98
C VAL A 246 5.05 -6.84 -5.71
N ILE A 247 5.52 -7.93 -5.11
CA ILE A 247 4.76 -9.14 -4.84
C ILE A 247 4.14 -9.05 -3.45
N ASP A 248 2.93 -9.59 -3.29
CA ASP A 248 2.34 -9.77 -1.96
C ASP A 248 3.23 -10.73 -1.17
N PRO A 249 3.73 -10.35 0.03
CA PRO A 249 4.59 -11.21 0.84
C PRO A 249 3.99 -12.59 1.10
N LYS A 250 2.66 -12.71 1.17
CA LYS A 250 1.96 -13.98 1.37
C LYS A 250 1.93 -14.87 0.12
N LYS A 251 2.32 -14.34 -1.03
CA LYS A 251 2.26 -15.00 -2.33
C LYS A 251 3.63 -15.24 -2.97
N ILE A 252 4.73 -14.85 -2.33
CA ILE A 252 6.10 -15.04 -2.85
C ILE A 252 6.35 -16.52 -3.22
N ASP A 253 5.95 -17.45 -2.37
CA ASP A 253 6.13 -18.89 -2.61
C ASP A 253 4.86 -19.59 -3.11
N SER A 254 3.88 -18.82 -3.60
CA SER A 254 2.59 -19.39 -4.02
C SER A 254 2.68 -20.10 -5.38
N PRO A 255 1.81 -21.10 -5.64
CA PRO A 255 1.69 -21.70 -6.97
C PRO A 255 1.41 -20.67 -8.07
N ALA A 256 0.67 -19.61 -7.76
CA ALA A 256 0.39 -18.51 -8.67
C ALA A 256 1.67 -17.80 -9.12
N ARG A 257 2.56 -17.48 -8.16
CA ARG A 257 3.87 -16.87 -8.46
C ARG A 257 4.72 -17.80 -9.32
N GLN A 258 4.73 -19.10 -9.02
CA GLN A 258 5.49 -20.08 -9.80
C GLN A 258 4.98 -20.17 -11.24
N ALA A 259 3.66 -20.19 -11.47
CA ALA A 259 3.07 -20.20 -12.81
C ALA A 259 3.47 -18.94 -13.62
N SER A 260 3.37 -17.76 -13.01
CA SER A 260 3.80 -16.49 -13.64
C SER A 260 5.30 -16.50 -13.98
N LYS A 261 6.14 -17.02 -13.09
CA LYS A 261 7.59 -17.14 -13.29
C LYS A 261 7.92 -18.10 -14.42
N LEU A 262 7.24 -19.25 -14.49
CA LEU A 262 7.39 -20.23 -15.56
C LEU A 262 7.04 -19.64 -16.92
N LEU A 263 5.92 -18.91 -17.03
CA LEU A 263 5.56 -18.23 -18.26
C LEU A 263 6.62 -17.19 -18.67
N ALA A 264 7.06 -16.34 -17.74
CA ALA A 264 8.10 -15.35 -18.02
C ALA A 264 9.40 -16.00 -18.54
N GLN A 265 9.82 -17.11 -17.91
CA GLN A 265 11.00 -17.88 -18.33
C GLN A 265 10.82 -18.51 -19.71
N MET A 266 9.64 -19.04 -20.03
CA MET A 266 9.33 -19.57 -21.36
C MET A 266 9.40 -18.47 -22.43
N LEU A 267 8.81 -17.31 -22.16
CA LEU A 267 8.83 -16.16 -23.08
C LEU A 267 10.25 -15.64 -23.29
N ASP A 268 11.04 -15.50 -22.21
CA ASP A 268 12.45 -15.14 -22.28
C ASP A 268 13.24 -16.18 -23.12
N GLY A 269 13.00 -17.48 -22.90
CA GLY A 269 13.66 -18.58 -23.62
C GLY A 269 13.29 -18.65 -25.11
N GLN A 270 12.10 -18.17 -25.49
CA GLN A 270 11.65 -18.03 -26.87
C GLN A 270 12.15 -16.73 -27.54
N GLY A 271 12.86 -15.87 -26.80
CA GLY A 271 13.33 -14.59 -27.32
C GLY A 271 12.23 -13.55 -27.51
N VAL A 272 11.10 -13.70 -26.82
CA VAL A 272 10.01 -12.71 -26.83
C VAL A 272 10.51 -11.40 -26.24
N LYS A 273 10.36 -10.32 -27.00
CA LYS A 273 10.76 -8.99 -26.53
C LYS A 273 9.85 -8.54 -25.38
N HIS A 274 10.45 -7.88 -24.40
CA HIS A 274 9.72 -7.27 -23.30
C HIS A 274 10.21 -5.85 -23.05
N GLN A 275 9.31 -4.99 -22.58
CA GLN A 275 9.66 -3.70 -22.02
C GLN A 275 9.92 -3.84 -20.53
N GLU A 276 11.10 -3.44 -20.08
CA GLU A 276 11.41 -3.33 -18.66
C GLU A 276 10.87 -2.02 -18.10
N ILE A 277 10.08 -2.11 -17.03
CA ILE A 277 9.57 -0.97 -16.27
C ILE A 277 10.39 -0.86 -14.99
N LYS A 278 11.06 0.28 -14.87
CA LYS A 278 11.92 0.56 -13.73
C LYS A 278 11.16 1.33 -12.66
N ASN A 279 11.51 1.06 -11.41
CA ASN A 279 11.10 1.89 -10.29
C ASN A 279 11.84 3.24 -10.33
N HIS A 280 11.49 4.13 -9.41
CA HIS A 280 12.12 5.45 -9.30
C HIS A 280 13.64 5.40 -8.99
N LEU A 281 14.15 4.26 -8.49
CA LEU A 281 15.57 4.00 -8.26
C LEU A 281 16.28 3.39 -9.49
N GLY A 282 15.59 3.25 -10.62
CA GLY A 282 16.15 2.66 -11.85
C GLY A 282 16.26 1.14 -11.83
N GLN A 283 15.72 0.45 -10.82
CA GLN A 283 15.72 -1.00 -10.71
C GLN A 283 14.51 -1.60 -11.44
N ALA A 284 14.69 -2.75 -12.09
CA ALA A 284 13.63 -3.45 -12.79
C ALA A 284 12.51 -3.89 -11.82
N ALA A 285 11.32 -3.34 -11.99
CA ALA A 285 10.14 -3.68 -11.19
C ALA A 285 9.20 -4.61 -11.94
N PHE A 286 8.97 -4.35 -13.22
CA PHE A 286 8.12 -5.16 -14.08
C PHE A 286 8.77 -5.44 -15.42
N ARG A 287 8.32 -6.52 -16.06
CA ARG A 287 8.49 -6.76 -17.49
C ARG A 287 7.12 -6.89 -18.12
N VAL A 288 6.92 -6.18 -19.22
CA VAL A 288 5.71 -6.30 -20.04
C VAL A 288 6.09 -6.99 -21.33
N TYR A 289 5.65 -8.23 -21.48
CA TYR A 289 5.82 -9.04 -22.67
C TYR A 289 4.68 -8.76 -23.64
N GLN A 290 4.99 -8.74 -24.94
CA GLN A 290 4.02 -8.77 -26.02
C GLN A 290 4.36 -9.95 -26.93
N PHE A 291 3.39 -10.81 -27.21
CA PHE A 291 3.60 -12.00 -28.03
C PHE A 291 2.33 -12.41 -28.77
N ASP A 292 2.52 -13.11 -29.88
CA ASP A 292 1.47 -13.82 -30.61
C ASP A 292 1.64 -15.33 -30.42
N ILE A 293 0.58 -16.10 -30.69
CA ILE A 293 0.71 -17.54 -30.90
C ILE A 293 0.74 -17.76 -32.41
N LYS A 294 1.86 -18.26 -32.91
CA LYS A 294 1.99 -18.77 -34.28
C LYS A 294 1.37 -20.15 -34.43
#